data_AF-A0A4U9D212-F1
#
_entry.id   AF-A0A4U9D212-F1
#
_cell.length_a   1.000
_cell.length_b   1.000
_cell.length_c   1.000
_cell.angle_alpha   90.00
_cell.angle_beta   90.00
_cell.angle_gamma   90.00
#
_symmetry.space_group_name_H-M   'P 1'
#
loop_
_entity.id
_entity.type
_entity.pdbx_description
1 polymer ?
#
loop_
_entity_poly.entity_id
_entity_poly.type
_entity_poly.pdbx_seq_one_letter_code
_entity_poly.pdbx_strand_id
1 'polypeptide(L)'
;MPAPVCITAAGRACWQEYRDIIKLLGRQSIGPDASGWVFRLMPYVMVGVMLTIATALPVVTVDSPMAGLGDLITLIYLFAIARFFFAIAGLDTGSPFTAIGASREAMLGVLVEPILLLGLWVAAQVAGSTHISSITDTVYHWPPRAAFRCSSRWPPALLPPLSKWASCRSTLPRRSRSCRKGR
;
A
#
# COMPACT_ATOMS: atom_id res chain seq x y z
N MET A 1 19.69 15.80 -21.90
CA MET A 1 18.60 15.66 -20.91
C MET A 1 17.49 14.86 -21.57
N PRO A 2 17.33 13.55 -21.29
CA PRO A 2 16.30 12.76 -21.94
C PRO A 2 14.93 13.10 -21.33
N ALA A 3 13.99 13.49 -22.18
CA ALA A 3 12.59 13.72 -21.81
C ALA A 3 11.95 12.41 -21.29
N PRO A 4 11.02 12.47 -20.33
CA PRO A 4 10.35 11.28 -19.82
C PRO A 4 9.58 10.58 -20.94
N VAL A 5 9.80 9.27 -21.02
CA VAL A 5 9.34 8.34 -22.05
C VAL A 5 7.82 8.14 -21.93
N CYS A 6 7.03 8.78 -22.82
CA CYS A 6 5.59 8.56 -22.97
C CYS A 6 5.38 7.21 -23.70
N ILE A 7 5.13 6.12 -22.98
CA ILE A 7 4.91 4.78 -23.55
C ILE A 7 3.46 4.65 -23.98
N THR A 8 3.12 4.95 -25.24
CA THR A 8 2.08 4.22 -25.98
C THR A 8 2.38 4.26 -27.49
N ALA A 9 2.12 3.15 -28.18
CA ALA A 9 2.21 3.06 -29.63
C ALA A 9 1.31 4.12 -30.27
N ALA A 10 1.91 4.96 -31.12
CA ALA A 10 1.28 6.07 -31.86
C ALA A 10 0.66 7.20 -31.01
N GLY A 11 1.50 8.17 -30.62
CA GLY A 11 1.14 9.59 -30.78
C GLY A 11 0.18 10.24 -29.78
N ARG A 12 0.09 9.78 -28.52
CA ARG A 12 -0.53 10.61 -27.46
C ARG A 12 0.53 11.52 -26.82
N ALA A 13 0.26 12.83 -26.84
CA ALA A 13 1.06 13.80 -26.10
C ALA A 13 0.94 13.50 -24.59
N CYS A 14 2.03 13.62 -23.82
CA CYS A 14 2.00 13.39 -22.36
C CYS A 14 0.97 14.26 -21.60
N TRP A 15 0.44 15.33 -22.21
CA TRP A 15 -0.64 16.16 -21.67
C TRP A 15 -2.05 15.60 -21.91
N GLN A 16 -2.19 14.51 -22.67
CA GLN A 16 -3.49 13.95 -23.06
C GLN A 16 -4.27 13.42 -21.85
N GLU A 17 -3.64 12.64 -20.97
CA GLU A 17 -4.26 12.17 -19.73
C GLU A 17 -4.86 13.31 -18.90
N TYR A 18 -4.14 14.43 -18.76
CA TYR A 18 -4.66 15.60 -18.03
C TYR A 18 -5.85 16.25 -18.72
N ARG A 19 -5.81 16.36 -20.06
CA ARG A 19 -6.93 16.91 -20.84
C ARG A 19 -8.17 16.00 -20.78
N ASP A 20 -7.97 14.68 -20.77
CA ASP A 20 -9.06 13.72 -20.67
C ASP A 20 -9.71 13.75 -19.27
N ILE A 21 -8.94 13.89 -18.19
CA ILE A 21 -9.49 14.09 -16.84
C ILE A 21 -10.36 15.35 -16.78
N ILE A 22 -9.86 16.49 -17.26
CA ILE A 22 -10.62 17.77 -17.24
C ILE A 22 -11.89 17.66 -18.09
N LYS A 23 -11.79 17.01 -19.26
CA LYS A 23 -12.94 16.75 -20.14
C LYS A 23 -13.99 15.86 -19.51
N LEU A 24 -13.59 14.83 -18.76
CA LEU A 24 -14.49 13.93 -18.05
C LEU A 24 -15.16 14.62 -16.87
N LEU A 25 -14.44 15.45 -16.11
CA LEU A 25 -14.99 16.24 -15.01
C LEU A 25 -16.01 17.29 -15.47
N GLY A 26 -15.89 17.79 -16.71
CA GLY A 26 -16.85 18.74 -17.29
C GLY A 26 -18.15 18.10 -17.80
N ARG A 27 -18.27 16.77 -17.82
CA ARG A 27 -19.49 16.07 -18.23
C ARG A 27 -20.47 15.93 -17.06
N GLN A 28 -21.76 16.00 -17.37
CA GLN A 28 -22.82 15.72 -16.40
C GLN A 28 -22.67 14.29 -15.87
N SER A 29 -22.77 14.13 -14.55
CA SER A 29 -22.80 12.81 -13.91
C SER A 29 -24.19 12.20 -14.11
N ILE A 30 -24.29 11.19 -14.97
CA ILE A 30 -25.54 10.47 -15.25
C ILE A 30 -25.48 9.14 -14.50
N GLY A 31 -26.36 8.97 -13.51
CA GLY A 31 -26.52 7.74 -12.74
C GLY A 31 -27.86 7.06 -13.05
N PRO A 32 -27.99 5.73 -12.84
CA PRO A 32 -29.28 5.04 -12.92
C PRO A 32 -30.30 5.64 -11.95
N ASP A 33 -31.59 5.68 -12.32
CA ASP A 33 -32.66 6.18 -11.45
C ASP A 33 -32.80 5.36 -10.15
N ALA A 34 -32.42 4.09 -10.21
CA ALA A 34 -32.41 3.18 -9.06
C ALA A 34 -31.16 3.30 -8.17
N SER A 35 -30.21 4.18 -8.49
CA SER A 35 -28.97 4.32 -7.71
C SER A 35 -29.19 5.07 -6.40
N GLY A 36 -28.71 4.46 -5.31
CA GLY A 36 -28.76 5.04 -3.99
C GLY A 36 -27.69 6.13 -3.75
N TRP A 37 -27.70 6.65 -2.52
CA TRP A 37 -26.71 7.64 -2.07
C TRP A 37 -25.30 7.05 -1.95
N VAL A 38 -25.18 5.72 -1.77
CA VAL A 38 -23.88 5.04 -1.63
C VAL A 38 -23.13 5.05 -2.94
N PHE A 39 -23.82 4.84 -4.07
CA PHE A 39 -23.22 4.98 -5.40
C PHE A 39 -22.63 6.38 -5.65
N ARG A 40 -23.28 7.44 -5.17
CA ARG A 40 -22.78 8.82 -5.31
C ARG A 40 -21.63 9.14 -4.37
N LEU A 41 -21.62 8.54 -3.18
CA LEU A 41 -20.59 8.74 -2.16
C LEU A 41 -19.29 7.97 -2.47
N MET A 42 -19.40 6.85 -3.18
CA MET A 42 -18.29 5.98 -3.56
C MET A 42 -17.02 6.69 -4.08
N PRO A 43 -17.07 7.52 -5.15
CA PRO A 43 -15.89 8.18 -5.67
C PRO A 43 -15.20 9.09 -4.65
N TYR A 44 -15.97 9.73 -3.76
CA TYR A 44 -15.43 10.60 -2.71
C TYR A 44 -14.74 9.79 -1.61
N VAL A 45 -15.32 8.67 -1.18
CA VAL A 45 -14.71 7.76 -0.20
C VAL A 45 -13.42 7.17 -0.74
N MET A 46 -13.41 6.71 -2.00
CA MET A 46 -12.22 6.12 -2.61
C MET A 46 -11.07 7.14 -2.67
N VAL A 47 -11.34 8.36 -3.15
CA VAL A 47 -10.32 9.43 -3.17
C VAL A 47 -9.86 9.79 -1.76
N GLY A 48 -10.78 9.91 -0.80
CA GLY A 48 -10.44 10.25 0.58
C GLY A 48 -9.54 9.20 1.25
N VAL A 49 -9.87 7.90 1.09
CA VAL A 49 -9.06 6.81 1.63
C VAL A 49 -7.69 6.76 0.95
N MET A 50 -7.64 6.84 -0.38
CA MET A 50 -6.36 6.80 -1.10
C MET A 50 -5.47 7.99 -0.77
N LEU A 51 -6.05 9.19 -0.58
CA LEU A 51 -5.31 10.36 -0.12
C LEU A 51 -4.77 10.17 1.30
N THR A 52 -5.59 9.62 2.21
CA THR A 52 -5.16 9.33 3.59
C THR A 52 -3.99 8.35 3.59
N ILE A 53 -4.09 7.26 2.81
CA ILE A 53 -3.01 6.28 2.65
C ILE A 53 -1.74 6.92 2.08
N ALA A 54 -1.88 7.79 1.07
CA ALA A 54 -0.76 8.50 0.46
C ALA A 54 -0.03 9.42 1.45
N THR A 55 -0.75 10.02 2.40
CA THR A 55 -0.15 10.84 3.46
C THR A 55 0.42 10.04 4.63
N ALA A 56 -0.12 8.85 4.90
CA ALA A 56 0.34 7.98 5.97
C ALA A 56 1.61 7.21 5.59
N LEU A 57 1.71 6.76 4.33
CA LEU A 57 2.86 6.03 3.81
C LEU A 57 4.03 6.96 3.46
N PRO A 58 5.22 6.79 4.09
CA PRO A 58 6.42 7.53 3.74
C PRO A 58 7.02 6.96 2.45
N VAL A 59 6.47 7.33 1.29
CA VAL A 59 6.95 6.86 -0.02
C VAL A 59 8.15 7.68 -0.52
N VAL A 60 8.22 8.97 -0.15
CA VAL A 60 9.21 9.91 -0.67
C VAL A 60 10.06 10.55 0.44
N THR A 61 9.54 10.64 1.67
CA THR A 61 10.21 11.28 2.82
C THR A 61 10.29 10.31 3.99
N VAL A 62 11.40 10.33 4.75
CA VAL A 62 11.59 9.48 5.95
C VAL A 62 10.60 9.86 7.07
N ASP A 63 10.12 11.11 7.07
CA ASP A 63 9.04 11.59 7.93
C ASP A 63 7.68 11.47 7.23
N SER A 64 6.75 10.75 7.87
CA SER A 64 5.33 10.78 7.53
C SER A 64 4.67 11.96 8.24
N PRO A 65 3.93 12.85 7.54
CA PRO A 65 3.23 13.98 8.16
C PRO A 65 2.15 13.53 9.18
N MET A 66 1.70 12.27 9.13
CA MET A 66 0.79 11.67 10.11
C MET A 66 1.40 10.42 10.77
N ALA A 67 2.45 10.60 11.57
CA ALA A 67 3.14 9.49 12.26
C ALA A 67 2.22 8.61 13.13
N GLY A 68 1.12 9.17 13.66
CA GLY A 68 0.14 8.42 14.46
C GLY A 68 -0.81 7.51 13.67
N LEU A 69 -1.01 7.76 12.36
CA LEU A 69 -1.86 6.92 11.49
C LEU A 69 -1.06 5.91 10.66
N GLY A 70 0.27 6.01 10.65
CA GLY A 70 1.16 5.10 9.95
C GLY A 70 1.44 3.80 10.71
N ASP A 71 0.44 3.19 11.34
CA ASP A 71 0.58 1.81 11.85
C ASP A 71 0.17 0.80 10.78
N LEU A 72 0.86 -0.34 10.78
CA LEU A 72 0.55 -1.50 9.94
C LEU A 72 -0.94 -1.85 9.97
N ILE A 73 -1.53 -1.94 11.15
CA ILE A 73 -2.91 -2.41 11.32
C ILE A 73 -3.87 -1.37 10.72
N THR A 74 -3.65 -0.08 11.01
CA THR A 74 -4.48 1.01 10.49
C THR A 74 -4.52 1.07 8.97
N LEU A 75 -3.38 0.89 8.29
CA LEU A 75 -3.33 0.87 6.82
C LEU A 75 -4.18 -0.27 6.22
N ILE A 76 -4.11 -1.44 6.83
CA ILE A 76 -4.86 -2.62 6.37
C ILE A 76 -6.37 -2.37 6.53
N TYR A 77 -6.79 -1.82 7.67
CA TYR A 77 -8.20 -1.45 7.87
C TYR A 77 -8.66 -0.37 6.90
N LEU A 78 -7.82 0.62 6.56
CA LEU A 78 -8.17 1.64 5.58
C LEU A 78 -8.43 1.04 4.19
N PHE A 79 -7.55 0.13 3.73
CA PHE A 79 -7.75 -0.59 2.47
C PHE A 79 -9.00 -1.47 2.51
N ALA A 80 -9.27 -2.15 3.62
CA ALA A 80 -10.46 -2.99 3.79
C ALA A 80 -11.76 -2.16 3.70
N ILE A 81 -11.80 -1.00 4.35
CA ILE A 81 -12.96 -0.09 4.31
C ILE A 81 -13.22 0.39 2.88
N ALA A 82 -12.20 0.83 2.14
CA ALA A 82 -12.37 1.26 0.75
C ALA A 82 -12.99 0.16 -0.12
N ARG A 83 -12.54 -1.09 0.05
CA ARG A 83 -13.08 -2.24 -0.69
C ARG A 83 -14.49 -2.63 -0.28
N PHE A 84 -14.78 -2.56 1.02
CA PHE A 84 -16.12 -2.83 1.54
C PHE A 84 -17.14 -1.87 0.94
N PHE A 85 -16.85 -0.57 0.95
CA PHE A 85 -17.72 0.41 0.30
C PHE A 85 -17.82 0.13 -1.21
N PHE A 86 -16.71 -0.23 -1.88
CA PHE A 86 -16.71 -0.53 -3.32
C PHE A 86 -17.67 -1.67 -3.68
N ALA A 87 -17.66 -2.74 -2.89
CA ALA A 87 -18.58 -3.86 -3.07
C ALA A 87 -20.05 -3.44 -2.91
N ILE A 88 -20.36 -2.63 -1.88
CA ILE A 88 -21.73 -2.13 -1.65
C ILE A 88 -22.18 -1.19 -2.77
N ALA A 89 -21.33 -0.27 -3.21
CA ALA A 89 -21.68 0.65 -4.30
C ALA A 89 -21.97 -0.09 -5.61
N GLY A 90 -21.28 -1.20 -5.88
CA GLY A 90 -21.58 -2.09 -7.00
C GLY A 90 -22.99 -2.68 -6.93
N LEU A 91 -23.45 -3.07 -5.74
CA LEU A 91 -24.78 -3.62 -5.49
C LEU A 91 -25.87 -2.53 -5.52
N ASP A 92 -25.56 -1.32 -5.08
CA ASP A 92 -26.48 -0.16 -4.96
C ASP A 92 -26.88 0.46 -6.31
N THR A 93 -26.24 0.06 -7.41
CA THR A 93 -26.51 0.58 -8.77
C THR A 93 -27.77 0.02 -9.42
N GLY A 94 -28.34 -1.07 -8.89
CA GLY A 94 -29.55 -1.71 -9.44
C GLY A 94 -29.37 -2.39 -10.81
N SER A 95 -28.14 -2.45 -11.34
CA SER A 95 -27.83 -3.12 -12.62
C SER A 95 -27.08 -4.43 -12.38
N PRO A 96 -27.44 -5.53 -13.08
CA PRO A 96 -26.73 -6.80 -12.92
C PRO A 96 -25.28 -6.74 -13.44
N PHE A 97 -24.98 -5.86 -14.42
CA PHE A 97 -23.64 -5.77 -15.01
C PHE A 97 -22.61 -5.15 -14.06
N THR A 98 -23.01 -4.14 -13.31
CA THR A 98 -22.17 -3.49 -12.29
C THR A 98 -21.97 -4.39 -11.07
N ALA A 99 -22.99 -5.14 -10.66
CA ALA A 99 -22.86 -6.14 -9.60
C ALA A 99 -21.88 -7.27 -9.99
N ILE A 100 -21.92 -7.75 -11.24
CA ILE A 100 -20.97 -8.75 -11.74
C ILE A 100 -19.53 -8.18 -11.73
N GLY A 101 -19.33 -6.94 -12.17
CA GLY A 101 -18.02 -6.27 -12.10
C GLY A 101 -17.49 -6.16 -10.67
N ALA A 102 -18.33 -5.67 -9.75
CA ALA A 102 -17.98 -5.50 -8.35
C ALA A 102 -17.63 -6.81 -7.66
N SER A 103 -18.34 -7.91 -7.97
CA SER A 103 -18.02 -9.24 -7.41
C SER A 103 -16.62 -9.74 -7.79
N ARG A 104 -16.15 -9.47 -9.02
CA ARG A 104 -14.79 -9.87 -9.46
C ARG A 104 -13.72 -9.13 -8.68
N GLU A 105 -13.91 -7.83 -8.50
CA GLU A 105 -12.98 -7.02 -7.71
C GLU A 105 -13.04 -7.35 -6.22
N ALA A 106 -14.23 -7.66 -5.68
CA ALA A 106 -14.39 -8.11 -4.30
C ALA A 106 -13.68 -9.44 -4.05
N MET A 107 -13.76 -10.41 -4.97
CA MET A 107 -13.00 -11.67 -4.89
C MET A 107 -11.49 -11.41 -4.85
N LEU A 108 -10.97 -10.54 -5.72
CA LEU A 108 -9.55 -10.14 -5.67
C LEU A 108 -9.22 -9.43 -4.35
N GLY A 109 -10.12 -8.59 -3.85
CA GLY A 109 -9.98 -7.90 -2.57
C GLY A 109 -9.79 -8.85 -1.39
N VAL A 110 -10.61 -9.89 -1.31
CA VAL A 110 -10.54 -10.94 -0.28
C VAL A 110 -9.21 -11.69 -0.33
N LEU A 111 -8.62 -11.88 -1.52
CA LEU A 111 -7.28 -12.48 -1.66
C LEU A 111 -6.16 -11.51 -1.27
N VAL A 112 -6.31 -10.22 -1.57
CA VAL A 112 -5.27 -9.21 -1.32
C VAL A 112 -5.11 -8.92 0.17
N GLU A 113 -6.18 -8.91 0.96
CA GLU A 113 -6.12 -8.65 2.40
C GLU A 113 -5.16 -9.58 3.18
N PRO A 114 -5.25 -10.92 3.10
CA PRO A 114 -4.34 -11.81 3.81
C PRO A 114 -2.90 -11.70 3.29
N ILE A 115 -2.71 -11.42 2.00
CA ILE A 115 -1.36 -11.23 1.42
C ILE A 115 -0.71 -9.97 1.99
N LEU A 116 -1.46 -8.87 2.10
CA LEU A 116 -0.98 -7.63 2.72
C LEU A 116 -0.68 -7.82 4.20
N LEU A 117 -1.58 -8.48 4.95
CA LEU A 117 -1.38 -8.84 6.35
C LEU A 117 -0.09 -9.65 6.55
N LEU A 118 0.09 -10.74 5.79
CA LEU A 118 1.25 -11.61 5.93
C LEU A 118 2.56 -10.92 5.52
N GLY A 119 2.56 -10.20 4.39
CA GLY A 119 3.75 -9.51 3.91
C GLY A 119 4.23 -8.42 4.88
N LEU A 120 3.30 -7.63 5.38
CA LEU A 120 3.62 -6.51 6.27
C LEU A 120 3.86 -6.99 7.73
N TRP A 121 3.27 -8.12 8.14
CA TRP A 121 3.62 -8.83 9.38
C TRP A 121 5.06 -9.34 9.39
N VAL A 122 5.53 -9.91 8.28
CA VAL A 122 6.93 -10.34 8.15
C VAL A 122 7.87 -9.14 8.26
N ALA A 123 7.53 -8.00 7.66
CA ALA A 123 8.31 -6.77 7.78
C ALA A 123 8.33 -6.24 9.24
N ALA A 124 7.19 -6.26 9.93
CA ALA A 124 7.10 -5.88 11.34
C ALA A 124 7.96 -6.78 12.23
N GLN A 125 8.01 -8.09 11.96
CA GLN A 125 8.89 -9.01 12.69
C GLN A 125 10.37 -8.69 12.48
N VAL A 126 10.79 -8.29 11.28
CA VAL A 126 12.18 -7.89 11.02
C VAL A 126 12.55 -6.61 11.77
N ALA A 127 11.68 -5.60 11.74
CA ALA A 127 11.90 -4.32 12.43
C ALA A 127 11.71 -4.40 13.96
N GLY A 128 10.89 -5.35 14.44
CA GLY A 128 10.48 -5.43 15.85
C GLY A 128 9.49 -4.34 16.28
N SER A 129 8.78 -3.73 15.34
CA SER A 129 7.82 -2.64 15.57
C SER A 129 6.75 -2.66 14.48
N THR A 130 5.53 -2.25 14.82
CA THR A 130 4.39 -2.16 13.89
C THR A 130 4.26 -0.79 13.23
N HIS A 131 4.94 0.23 13.78
CA HIS A 131 4.97 1.58 13.22
C HIS A 131 5.74 1.62 11.90
N ILE A 132 5.09 2.10 10.84
CA ILE A 132 5.64 2.14 9.49
C ILE A 132 6.94 2.97 9.42
N SER A 133 7.02 4.08 10.15
CA SER A 133 8.22 4.94 10.18
C SER A 133 9.43 4.22 10.74
N SER A 134 9.25 3.37 11.76
CA SER A 134 10.33 2.58 12.33
C SER A 134 10.77 1.42 11.42
N ILE A 135 9.83 0.85 10.65
CA ILE A 135 10.15 -0.16 9.62
C ILE A 135 10.96 0.49 8.50
N THR A 136 10.53 1.66 8.01
CA THR A 136 11.21 2.42 6.95
C THR A 136 12.61 2.84 7.37
N ASP A 137 12.79 3.40 8.57
CA ASP A 137 14.13 3.72 9.11
C ASP A 137 15.01 2.47 9.17
N THR A 138 14.43 1.32 9.56
CA THR A 138 15.12 0.03 9.62
C THR A 138 15.62 -0.46 8.27
N VAL A 139 14.79 -0.30 7.24
CA VAL A 139 15.12 -0.70 5.87
C VAL A 139 16.16 0.24 5.25
N TYR A 140 16.05 1.56 5.50
CA TYR A 140 16.98 2.54 4.94
C TYR A 140 18.43 2.35 5.40
N HIS A 141 18.63 1.99 6.67
CA HIS A 141 19.97 1.75 7.19
C HIS A 141 20.49 0.33 6.96
N TRP A 142 19.72 -0.54 6.28
CA TRP A 142 20.10 -1.92 6.05
C TRP A 142 21.26 -2.02 5.03
N PRO A 143 22.45 -2.53 5.43
CA PRO A 143 23.56 -2.66 4.49
C PRO A 143 23.27 -3.74 3.43
N PRO A 144 23.39 -3.45 2.12
CA PRO A 144 23.04 -4.39 1.05
C PRO A 144 23.85 -5.70 1.09
N ARG A 145 25.05 -5.68 1.70
CA ARG A 145 25.90 -6.87 1.87
C ARG A 145 25.37 -7.88 2.90
N ALA A 146 24.54 -7.45 3.86
CA ALA A 146 23.93 -8.35 4.84
C ALA A 146 22.74 -9.11 4.25
N ALA A 147 21.98 -8.49 3.33
CA ALA A 147 20.87 -9.13 2.62
C ALA A 147 21.36 -10.31 1.75
N PHE A 148 22.43 -10.11 0.98
CA PHE A 148 23.03 -11.16 0.14
C PHE A 148 23.66 -12.31 0.96
N ARG A 149 24.17 -12.03 2.16
CA ARG A 149 24.72 -13.08 3.04
C ARG A 149 23.62 -13.93 3.69
N CYS A 150 22.44 -13.36 3.89
CA CYS A 150 21.29 -14.09 4.42
C CYS A 150 20.66 -14.94 3.30
N SER A 151 20.55 -14.47 2.05
CA SER A 151 19.99 -15.27 0.94
C SER A 151 20.85 -16.46 0.51
N SER A 152 22.18 -16.33 0.51
CA SER A 152 23.08 -17.42 0.10
C SER A 152 23.15 -18.59 1.10
N ARG A 153 22.56 -18.44 2.29
CA ARG A 153 22.50 -19.50 3.32
C ARG A 153 21.15 -20.22 3.38
N TRP A 154 20.22 -19.90 2.48
CA TRP A 154 18.86 -20.43 2.52
C TRP A 154 18.62 -21.47 1.41
N PRO A 155 18.36 -22.74 1.75
CA PRO A 155 17.95 -23.72 0.78
C PRO A 155 16.56 -23.35 0.22
N PRO A 156 16.31 -23.47 -1.09
CA PRO A 156 15.11 -22.97 -1.76
C PRO A 156 13.79 -23.69 -1.43
N ALA A 157 13.78 -24.66 -0.51
CA ALA A 157 12.69 -25.65 -0.41
C ALA A 157 11.91 -25.69 0.92
N LEU A 158 12.27 -24.91 1.95
CA LEU A 158 11.51 -24.91 3.21
C LEU A 158 11.33 -23.49 3.76
N LEU A 159 10.10 -23.21 4.24
CA LEU A 159 9.85 -22.08 5.13
C LEU A 159 10.87 -22.13 6.29
N PRO A 160 11.57 -21.03 6.56
CA PRO A 160 12.58 -20.97 7.60
C PRO A 160 11.98 -21.17 9.00
N PRO A 161 12.66 -21.91 9.89
CA PRO A 161 12.31 -21.92 11.30
C PRO A 161 12.52 -20.52 11.91
N LEU A 162 11.63 -20.10 12.83
CA LEU A 162 11.67 -18.82 13.56
C LEU A 162 13.05 -18.50 14.18
N SER A 163 13.84 -19.52 14.53
CA SER A 163 15.20 -19.37 15.08
C SER A 163 16.21 -18.81 14.07
N LYS A 164 16.05 -19.05 12.76
CA LYS A 164 16.95 -18.51 11.73
C LYS A 164 16.67 -17.05 11.40
N TRP A 165 15.44 -16.57 11.59
CA TRP A 165 15.10 -15.15 11.53
C TRP A 165 15.83 -14.34 12.61
N ALA A 166 15.92 -14.89 13.83
CA ALA A 166 16.66 -14.26 14.92
C ALA A 166 18.16 -14.10 14.63
N SER A 167 18.76 -15.01 13.85
CA SER A 167 20.17 -14.91 13.44
C SER A 167 20.43 -13.90 12.31
N CYS A 168 19.41 -13.51 11.54
CA CYS A 168 19.52 -12.41 10.56
C CYS A 168 19.30 -11.05 11.25
N ARG A 169 18.52 -11.03 12.34
CA ARG A 169 18.34 -9.88 13.24
C ARG A 169 19.66 -9.43 13.91
N SER A 170 20.57 -10.36 14.22
CA SER A 170 21.84 -10.04 14.90
C SER A 170 22.88 -9.35 14.01
N THR A 171 22.65 -9.27 12.69
CA THR A 171 23.48 -8.53 11.73
C THR A 171 23.00 -7.11 11.43
N LEU A 172 21.87 -6.67 11.98
CA LEU A 172 21.55 -5.24 11.97
C LEU A 172 22.60 -4.49 12.80
N PRO A 173 23.07 -3.31 12.37
CA PRO A 173 23.90 -2.47 13.22
C PRO A 173 23.06 -2.14 14.46
N ARG A 174 23.35 -2.80 15.59
CA ARG A 174 22.84 -2.38 16.90
C ARG A 174 23.24 -0.92 17.04
N ARG A 175 22.27 -0.03 16.95
CA ARG A 175 22.44 1.37 17.34
C ARG A 175 22.95 1.33 18.78
N SER A 176 24.25 1.54 18.96
CA SER A 176 24.93 1.43 20.23
C SER A 176 24.47 2.57 21.12
N ARG A 177 23.39 2.36 21.88
CA ARG A 177 23.20 3.08 23.13
C ARG A 177 24.22 2.54 24.14
N SER A 178 25.50 2.86 23.93
CA SER A 178 26.54 2.76 24.95
C SER A 178 27.16 4.14 25.19
N CYS A 179 26.36 5.07 25.70
CA CYS A 179 26.92 6.21 26.43
C CYS A 179 27.08 5.78 27.89
N ARG A 180 28.15 5.02 28.18
CA ARG A 180 28.64 4.79 29.54
C ARG A 180 30.15 4.53 29.56
N LYS A 181 30.91 5.61 29.75
CA LYS A 181 32.17 5.75 30.51
C LYS A 181 32.68 7.15 30.16
N GLY A 182 32.95 8.06 31.07
CA GLY A 182 33.29 7.93 32.47
C GLY A 182 34.43 8.91 32.72
N ARG A 183 34.20 9.85 33.64
CA ARG A 183 35.24 10.43 34.48
C ARG A 183 34.62 10.65 35.85
#